data_AF-A0A850PK54-F1
#
_entry.id   AF-A0A850PK54-F1
#
_cell.length_a   1.000
_cell.length_b   1.000
_cell.length_c   1.000
_cell.angle_alpha   90.00
_cell.angle_beta   90.00
_cell.angle_gamma   90.00
#
_symmetry.space_group_name_H-M   'P 1'
#
loop_
_entity.id
_entity.type
_entity.pdbx_description
1 polymer ?
#
loop_
_entity_poly.entity_id
_entity_poly.type
_entity_poly.pdbx_seq_one_letter_code
_entity_poly.pdbx_strand_id
1 'polypeptide(L)' 'MARLLGPGILLRALCRRMTRPALYRRIGRLTGAQARLVSLTDGRACVDIDKPADLSLAEALLARDPSPKTASP' A
#
# COMPACT_ATOMS: atom_id res chain seq x y z
N MET A 1 -9.95 6.80 -10.13
CA MET A 1 -10.07 6.45 -8.69
C MET A 1 -10.49 7.59 -7.78
N ALA A 2 -9.96 8.82 -7.90
CA ALA A 2 -10.24 9.91 -6.94
C ALA A 2 -11.74 10.25 -6.72
N ARG A 3 -12.60 10.10 -7.73
CA ARG A 3 -14.06 10.33 -7.61
C ARG A 3 -14.74 9.39 -6.60
N LEU A 4 -14.28 8.13 -6.46
CA LEU A 4 -14.86 7.15 -5.53
C LEU A 4 -14.63 7.58 -4.07
N LEU A 5 -13.42 8.03 -3.75
CA LEU A 5 -13.08 8.53 -2.42
C LEU A 5 -13.73 9.89 -2.13
N GLY A 6 -13.96 10.69 -3.16
CA GLY A 6 -14.68 11.95 -3.10
C GLY A 6 -13.77 13.18 -2.88
N PRO A 7 -14.28 14.38 -3.21
CA PRO A 7 -13.47 15.60 -3.26
C PRO A 7 -12.88 15.98 -1.91
N GLY A 8 -13.56 15.67 -0.80
CA GLY A 8 -13.06 15.96 0.54
C GLY A 8 -11.84 15.15 0.98
N ILE A 9 -11.62 13.94 0.44
CA ILE A 9 -10.37 13.19 0.67
C ILE A 9 -9.28 13.68 -0.26
N LEU A 10 -9.62 13.97 -1.52
CA LEU A 10 -8.69 14.53 -2.49
C LEU A 10 -8.07 15.85 -1.99
N LEU A 11 -8.90 16.79 -1.53
CA LEU A 11 -8.42 18.07 -1.01
C LEU A 11 -7.49 17.88 0.20
N ARG A 12 -7.81 16.94 1.10
CA ARG A 12 -6.93 16.63 2.24
C ARG A 12 -5.60 16.04 1.81
N ALA A 13 -5.60 15.17 0.80
CA ALA A 13 -4.36 14.59 0.26
C ALA A 13 -3.49 15.68 -0.38
N LEU A 14 -4.07 16.54 -1.22
CA LEU A 14 -3.36 17.65 -1.86
C LEU A 14 -2.81 18.66 -0.85
N CYS A 15 -3.57 18.97 0.20
CA CYS A 15 -3.12 19.85 1.28
C CYS A 15 -2.23 19.16 2.32
N ARG A 16 -1.81 17.90 2.12
CA ARG A 16 -1.02 17.08 3.07
C ARG A 16 -1.67 16.95 4.47
N ARG A 17 -3.00 17.09 4.55
CA ARG A 17 -3.82 16.96 5.78
C ARG A 17 -4.54 15.61 5.87
N MET A 18 -4.21 14.64 5.03
CA MET A 18 -4.85 13.33 5.04
C MET A 18 -4.31 12.49 6.20
N THR A 19 -5.21 12.04 7.08
CA THR A 19 -4.87 11.16 8.19
C THR A 19 -5.38 9.75 7.94
N ARG A 20 -4.66 8.74 8.44
CA ARG A 20 -5.06 7.32 8.33
C ARG A 20 -6.48 7.06 8.87
N PRO A 21 -6.89 7.58 10.05
CA PRO A 21 -8.25 7.37 10.55
C PRO A 21 -9.33 7.96 9.64
N ALA A 22 -9.07 9.13 9.03
CA ALA A 22 -10.01 9.74 8.10
C ALA A 22 -10.22 8.89 6.84
N LEU A 23 -9.13 8.29 6.33
CA LEU A 23 -9.19 7.39 5.18
C LEU A 23 -9.95 6.09 5.52
N TYR A 24 -9.66 5.44 6.65
CA TYR A 24 -10.36 4.21 7.06
C TYR A 24 -11.86 4.42 7.24
N ARG A 25 -12.26 5.51 7.92
CA ARG A 25 -13.69 5.84 8.06
C ARG A 25 -14.35 6.10 6.72
N ARG A 26 -13.61 6.64 5.73
CA ARG A 26 -14.16 6.83 4.39
C ARG A 26 -14.34 5.50 3.67
N ILE A 27 -13.33 4.64 3.70
CA ILE A 27 -13.39 3.30 3.10
C ILE A 27 -14.55 2.51 3.71
N GLY A 28 -14.63 2.44 5.04
CA GLY A 28 -15.72 1.73 5.71
C GLY A 28 -17.12 2.26 5.39
N ARG A 29 -17.29 3.58 5.22
CA ARG A 29 -18.57 4.15 4.76
C ARG A 29 -18.90 3.83 3.30
N LEU A 30 -17.90 3.61 2.45
CA LEU A 30 -18.10 3.31 1.04
C LEU A 30 -18.34 1.82 0.78
N THR A 31 -17.74 0.94 1.58
CA THR A 31 -17.72 -0.50 1.31
C THR A 31 -18.37 -1.35 2.40
N GLY A 32 -18.64 -0.80 3.59
CA GLY A 32 -19.05 -1.56 4.78
C GLY A 32 -17.92 -2.37 5.42
N ALA A 33 -16.70 -2.36 4.85
CA ALA A 33 -15.58 -3.15 5.34
C ALA A 33 -14.80 -2.44 6.45
N GLN A 34 -14.18 -3.24 7.33
CA GLN A 34 -13.18 -2.73 8.27
C GLN A 34 -11.81 -2.71 7.59
N ALA A 35 -11.21 -1.52 7.48
CA ALA A 35 -9.89 -1.33 6.90
C ALA A 35 -8.85 -1.06 7.98
N ARG A 36 -7.67 -1.68 7.85
CA ARG A 36 -6.49 -1.46 8.69
C ARG A 36 -5.26 -1.41 7.79
N LEU A 37 -4.29 -0.53 8.08
CA LEU A 37 -2.97 -0.61 7.43
C LEU A 37 -2.17 -1.71 8.12
N VAL A 38 -1.64 -2.61 7.30
CA VAL A 38 -0.61 -3.55 7.71
C VAL A 38 0.72 -2.97 7.24
N SER A 39 1.65 -2.74 8.17
CA SER A 39 2.97 -2.25 7.80
C SER A 39 3.78 -3.41 7.22
N LEU A 40 4.34 -3.21 6.03
CA LEU A 40 5.32 -4.12 5.46
C LEU A 40 6.71 -3.63 5.88
N THR A 41 7.52 -4.54 6.40
CA THR A 41 8.91 -4.28 6.80
C THR A 41 9.89 -4.37 5.66
N ASP A 42 9.54 -5.10 4.60
CA ASP A 42 10.30 -5.13 3.37
C ASP A 42 9.60 -4.31 2.29
N GLY A 43 10.14 -3.13 1.99
CA GLY A 43 9.63 -2.27 0.92
C GLY A 43 9.73 -2.92 -0.47
N ARG A 44 10.58 -3.94 -0.65
CA ARG A 44 10.70 -4.69 -1.91
C ARG A 44 9.41 -5.43 -2.25
N ALA A 45 8.60 -5.79 -1.26
CA ALA A 45 7.28 -6.42 -1.47
C ALA A 45 6.25 -5.47 -2.10
N CYS A 46 6.51 -4.16 -2.13
CA CYS A 46 5.64 -3.16 -2.75
C CYS A 46 6.06 -2.79 -4.19
N VAL A 47 7.08 -3.45 -4.74
CA VAL A 47 7.60 -3.15 -6.08
C VAL A 47 6.90 -4.04 -7.11
N ASP A 48 6.23 -3.40 -8.07
CA ASP A 48 5.54 -4.11 -9.16
C ASP A 48 6.54 -4.61 -10.22
N ILE A 49 6.19 -5.71 -10.89
CA ILE A 49 6.94 -6.33 -11.99
C ILE A 49 6.19 -6.05 -13.28
N ASP A 50 6.62 -5.03 -14.03
CA ASP A 50 5.92 -4.58 -15.25
C ASP A 50 6.59 -5.09 -16.54
N LYS A 51 7.83 -5.59 -16.46
CA LYS A 51 8.58 -6.12 -17.61
C LYS A 51 9.34 -7.41 -17.26
N PRO A 52 9.71 -8.23 -18.27
CA PRO A 52 10.42 -9.50 -18.03
C PRO A 52 11.73 -9.35 -17.24
N ALA A 53 12.45 -8.24 -17.43
CA ALA A 53 13.69 -7.98 -16.70
C ALA A 53 13.46 -7.79 -15.18
N ASP A 54 12.30 -7.31 -14.76
CA ASP A 54 11.97 -7.12 -13.34
C ASP A 54 11.76 -8.48 -12.66
N LEU A 55 11.21 -9.46 -13.38
CA LEU A 55 11.04 -10.82 -12.88
C LEU A 55 12.40 -11.48 -12.62
N SER A 56 13.32 -11.41 -13.60
CA SER A 56 14.67 -11.95 -13.42
C SER A 56 15.41 -11.31 -12.24
N LEU A 57 15.19 -10.01 -12.01
CA LEU A 57 15.75 -9.32 -10.86
C LEU A 57 15.12 -9.78 -9.54
N ALA A 58 13.79 -9.89 -9.48
CA ALA A 58 13.07 -10.34 -8.29
C ALA A 58 13.49 -11.77 -7.89
N GLU A 59 13.58 -12.69 -8.86
CA GLU A 59 14.04 -14.06 -8.64
C GLU A 59 15.47 -14.10 -8.10
N ALA A 60 16.38 -13.31 -8.68
CA ALA A 60 17.77 -13.22 -8.20
C ALA A 60 17.85 -12.66 -6.77
N LEU A 61 17.00 -11.69 -6.41
CA LEU A 61 16.94 -11.14 -5.06
C LEU A 61 16.41 -12.17 -4.04
N LEU A 62 15.37 -12.91 -4.42
CA LEU A 62 14.79 -13.98 -3.58
C LEU A 62 15.76 -15.15 -3.38
N ALA A 63 16.54 -15.51 -4.41
CA ALA A 63 17.55 -16.56 -4.30
C ALA A 63 18.72 -16.18 -3.36
N ARG A 64 19.02 -14.88 -3.23
CA ARG A 64 20.09 -14.38 -2.35
C ARG A 64 19.64 -14.26 -0.90
N ASP A 65 18.40 -13.82 -0.67
CA ASP A 65 17.81 -13.62 0.65
C ASP A 65 16.42 -14.29 0.72
N PRO A 66 16.34 -15.61 0.98
CA PRO A 66 15.07 -16.34 0.98
C PRO A 66 14.17 -16.04 2.19
N SER A 67 14.71 -15.40 3.23
CA SER A 67 13.98 -15.13 4.46
C SER A 67 13.09 -13.90 4.30
N PRO A 68 11.75 -14.03 4.41
CA PRO A 68 10.88 -12.87 4.48
C PRO A 68 11.28 -12.04 5.71
N LYS A 69 11.64 -10.77 5.51
CA LYS A 69 11.89 -9.85 6.63
C LYS A 69 10.56 -9.61 7.33
N THR A 70 10.31 -10.37 8.39
CA THR A 70 9.06 -10.35 9.15
C THR A 70 8.80 -8.97 9.74
N ALA A 71 7.53 -8.56 9.72
CA ALA A 71 7.10 -7.36 10.40
C ALA A 71 7.23 -7.54 11.92
N SER A 72 8.01 -6.69 12.58
CA SER A 72 7.90 -6.54 14.04
C SER A 72 6.49 -6.03 14.38
N PRO A 73 5.87 -6.56 15.46
CA PRO A 73 4.50 -6.21 15.86
C PRO A 73 4.32 -4.73 16.20
#